data_AF-T2JD72-F1
#
_entry.id   AF-T2JD72-F1
#
_cell.length_a   1.000
_cell.length_b   1.000
_cell.length_c   1.000
_cell.angle_alpha   90.00
_cell.angle_beta   90.00
_cell.angle_gamma   90.00
#
_symmetry.space_group_name_H-M   'P 1'
#
loop_
_entity.id
_entity.type
_entity.pdbx_description
1 polymer ?
#
loop_
_entity_poly.entity_id
_entity_poly.type
_entity_poly.pdbx_seq_one_letter_code
_entity_poly.pdbx_strand_id
1 'polypeptide(L)'
;MTRSLRRRQLRKRQADNSSVDIKDKLAQKRKAKATRRKLMGLIGFSLFFAILVGVPLSFSISPKIGGSVGLLIPLFVVCYNYPRTALWAFLIYMPFSGTMTYWIGGGNALFQLSKDGF
;
A
#
# COMPACT_ATOMS: atom_id res chain seq x y z
N MET A 1 7.27 55.26 -27.74
CA MET A 1 8.28 54.18 -27.64
C MET A 1 8.10 53.19 -26.46
N THR A 2 7.07 53.32 -25.61
CA THR A 2 6.96 52.56 -24.33
C THR A 2 6.27 51.18 -24.42
N ARG A 3 5.54 50.87 -25.50
CA ARG A 3 4.79 49.61 -25.63
C ARG A 3 5.66 48.36 -25.86
N SER A 4 6.85 48.51 -26.43
CA SER A 4 7.76 47.39 -26.75
C SER A 4 8.42 46.79 -25.50
N LEU A 5 8.80 47.64 -24.54
CA LEU A 5 9.43 47.22 -23.28
C LEU A 5 8.46 46.42 -22.40
N ARG A 6 7.18 46.82 -22.37
CA ARG A 6 6.12 46.12 -21.61
C ARG A 6 5.87 44.70 -22.16
N ARG A 7 5.83 44.52 -23.49
CA ARG A 7 5.70 43.18 -24.11
C ARG A 7 6.91 42.28 -23.81
N ARG A 8 8.12 42.85 -23.77
CA ARG A 8 9.35 42.11 -23.46
C ARG A 8 9.37 41.63 -22.00
N GLN A 9 8.90 42.47 -21.06
CA GLN A 9 8.74 42.08 -19.64
C GLN A 9 7.68 40.99 -19.44
N LEU A 10 6.55 41.06 -20.13
CA LEU A 10 5.50 40.02 -20.08
C LEU A 10 6.03 38.66 -20.58
N ARG A 11 6.72 38.63 -21.73
CA ARG A 11 7.36 37.39 -22.23
C ARG A 11 8.40 36.84 -21.26
N LYS A 12 9.18 37.71 -20.59
CA LYS A 12 10.16 37.30 -19.59
C LYS A 12 9.49 36.65 -18.38
N ARG A 13 8.40 37.24 -17.85
CA ARG A 13 7.61 36.67 -16.75
C ARG A 13 6.95 35.34 -17.13
N GLN A 14 6.48 35.21 -18.38
CA GLN A 14 5.84 34.00 -18.86
C GLN A 14 6.84 32.83 -19.03
N ALA A 15 8.06 33.13 -19.50
CA ALA A 15 9.16 32.17 -19.55
C ALA A 15 9.69 31.78 -18.15
N ASP A 16 9.69 32.72 -17.21
CA ASP A 16 10.09 32.46 -15.83
C ASP A 16 9.07 31.54 -15.12
N ASN A 17 7.77 31.85 -15.25
CA ASN A 17 6.68 31.02 -14.71
C ASN A 17 6.66 29.60 -15.28
N SER A 18 6.95 29.41 -16.58
CA SER A 18 7.02 28.07 -17.16
C SER A 18 8.25 27.29 -16.70
N SER A 19 9.38 27.99 -16.46
CA SER A 19 10.59 27.37 -15.91
C SER A 19 10.41 26.94 -14.44
N VAL A 20 9.65 27.72 -13.66
CA VAL A 20 9.27 27.40 -12.29
C VAL A 20 8.33 26.18 -12.27
N ASP A 21 7.32 26.13 -13.14
CA ASP A 21 6.40 24.97 -13.26
C ASP A 21 7.15 23.65 -13.59
N ILE A 22 8.15 23.69 -14.48
CA ILE A 22 8.95 22.50 -14.80
C ILE A 22 9.79 22.06 -13.59
N LYS A 23 10.41 23.00 -12.86
CA LYS A 23 11.20 22.69 -11.66
C LYS A 23 10.31 22.12 -10.54
N ASP A 24 9.12 22.68 -10.36
CA ASP A 24 8.16 22.20 -9.36
C ASP A 24 7.64 20.80 -9.70
N LYS A 25 7.35 20.52 -10.97
CA LYS A 25 6.99 19.17 -11.43
C LYS A 25 8.11 18.16 -11.21
N LEU A 26 9.37 18.54 -11.42
CA LEU A 26 10.53 17.68 -11.14
C LEU A 26 10.71 17.44 -9.63
N ALA A 27 10.52 18.48 -8.81
CA ALA A 27 10.56 18.37 -7.35
C ALA A 27 9.42 17.46 -6.83
N GLN A 28 8.22 17.58 -7.40
CA GLN A 28 7.08 16.73 -7.07
C GLN A 28 7.31 15.27 -7.46
N LYS A 29 7.89 15.01 -8.65
CA LYS A 29 8.30 13.66 -9.07
C LYS A 29 9.36 13.04 -8.14
N ARG A 30 10.32 13.83 -7.66
CA ARG A 30 11.33 13.39 -6.68
C ARG A 30 10.70 13.02 -5.34
N LYS A 31 9.78 13.87 -4.83
CA LYS A 31 9.01 13.58 -3.61
C LYS A 31 8.19 12.30 -3.74
N ALA A 32 7.50 12.11 -4.87
CA ALA A 32 6.74 10.89 -5.14
C ALA A 32 7.62 9.63 -5.18
N LYS A 33 8.81 9.69 -5.79
CA LYS A 33 9.78 8.59 -5.78
C LYS A 33 10.32 8.29 -4.38
N ALA A 34 10.60 9.32 -3.57
CA ALA A 34 11.07 9.13 -2.19
C ALA A 34 10.01 8.44 -1.32
N THR A 35 8.74 8.83 -1.45
CA THR A 35 7.63 8.18 -0.74
C THR A 35 7.48 6.71 -1.15
N ARG A 36 7.64 6.39 -2.44
CA ARG A 36 7.61 5.00 -2.93
C ARG A 36 8.77 4.15 -2.40
N ARG A 37 9.98 4.72 -2.32
CA ARG A 37 11.13 4.02 -1.73
C ARG A 37 10.94 3.73 -0.25
N LYS A 38 10.37 4.68 0.50
CA LYS A 38 10.01 4.46 1.91
C LYS A 38 8.98 3.34 2.04
N LEU A 39 7.91 3.36 1.23
CA LEU A 39 6.93 2.28 1.14
C LEU A 39 7.57 0.91 0.92
N MET A 40 8.41 0.78 -0.10
CA MET A 40 9.06 -0.48 -0.43
C MET A 40 9.99 -0.96 0.69
N GLY A 41 10.75 -0.05 1.31
CA GLY A 41 11.59 -0.39 2.46
C GLY A 41 10.77 -0.84 3.66
N LEU A 42 9.64 -0.19 3.93
CA LEU A 42 8.75 -0.48 5.05
C LEU A 42 8.00 -1.80 4.83
N ILE A 43 7.52 -2.06 3.62
CA ILE A 43 6.93 -3.34 3.21
C ILE A 43 7.97 -4.46 3.32
N GLY A 44 9.19 -4.24 2.82
CA GLY A 44 10.29 -5.21 2.90
C GLY A 44 10.69 -5.53 4.34
N PHE A 45 10.83 -4.53 5.19
CA PHE A 45 11.09 -4.70 6.62
C PHE A 45 9.96 -5.44 7.33
N SER A 46 8.72 -5.11 6.99
CA SER A 46 7.56 -5.78 7.56
C SER A 46 7.42 -7.23 7.10
N LEU A 47 7.73 -7.54 5.84
CA LEU A 47 7.78 -8.90 5.32
C LEU A 47 8.88 -9.71 6.00
N PHE A 48 10.03 -9.09 6.25
CA PHE A 48 11.10 -9.72 7.01
C PHE A 48 10.64 -10.10 8.41
N PHE A 49 9.99 -9.18 9.14
CA PHE A 49 9.41 -9.48 10.46
C PHE A 49 8.27 -10.50 10.40
N ALA A 50 7.44 -10.46 9.35
CA ALA A 50 6.37 -11.43 9.12
C ALA A 50 6.91 -12.85 8.95
N ILE A 51 8.01 -13.01 8.20
CA ILE A 51 8.67 -14.31 8.02
C ILE A 51 9.37 -14.72 9.32
N LEU A 52 10.10 -13.80 9.95
CA LEU A 52 10.86 -14.06 11.16
C LEU A 52 9.97 -14.50 12.34
N VAL A 53 8.78 -13.93 12.47
CA VAL A 53 7.83 -14.27 13.54
C VAL A 53 6.84 -15.35 13.08
N GLY A 54 6.35 -15.27 11.84
CA GLY A 54 5.34 -16.16 11.29
C GLY A 54 5.83 -17.59 11.04
N VAL A 55 7.08 -17.77 10.58
CA VAL A 55 7.63 -19.12 10.32
C VAL A 55 7.81 -19.92 11.61
N PRO A 56 8.44 -19.38 12.68
CA PRO A 56 8.54 -20.10 13.96
C PRO A 56 7.18 -20.39 14.60
N LEU A 57 6.23 -19.46 14.55
CA LEU A 57 4.87 -19.68 15.07
C LEU A 57 4.11 -20.75 14.26
N SER A 58 4.30 -20.80 12.95
CA SER A 58 3.68 -21.81 12.10
C SER A 58 4.12 -23.22 12.48
N PHE A 59 5.39 -23.37 12.86
CA PHE A 59 5.97 -24.67 13.25
C PHE A 59 5.62 -25.05 14.69
N SER A 60 5.47 -24.07 15.58
CA SER A 60 5.25 -24.33 17.02
C SER A 60 3.79 -24.57 17.40
N ILE A 61 2.84 -23.87 16.77
CA ILE A 61 1.43 -23.89 17.19
C ILE A 61 0.58 -24.60 16.13
N SER A 62 0.53 -24.03 14.94
CA SER A 62 -0.22 -24.56 13.80
C SER A 62 0.10 -23.72 12.56
N PRO A 63 0.20 -24.34 11.37
CA PRO A 63 0.46 -23.62 10.12
C PRO A 63 -0.64 -22.61 9.77
N LYS A 64 -1.89 -22.87 10.18
CA LYS A 64 -3.01 -21.94 10.01
C LYS A 64 -2.79 -20.64 10.79
N ILE A 65 -2.40 -20.75 12.06
CA ILE A 65 -2.21 -19.59 12.95
C ILE A 65 -0.98 -18.79 12.53
N GLY A 66 0.13 -19.45 12.23
CA GLY A 66 1.33 -18.75 11.79
C GLY A 66 1.16 -18.06 10.43
N GLY A 67 0.38 -18.66 9.52
CA GLY A 67 -0.03 -18.01 8.27
C GLY A 67 -0.88 -16.76 8.48
N SER A 68 -1.88 -16.82 9.37
CA SER A 68 -2.72 -15.67 9.72
C SER A 68 -1.90 -14.54 10.34
N VAL A 69 -1.05 -14.84 11.32
CA VAL A 69 -0.20 -13.84 12.01
C VAL A 69 0.83 -13.25 11.05
N GLY A 70 1.42 -14.06 10.19
CA GLY A 70 2.37 -13.61 9.16
C GLY A 70 1.75 -12.63 8.16
N LEU A 71 0.47 -12.79 7.81
CA LEU A 71 -0.26 -11.84 6.96
C LEU A 71 -0.71 -10.59 7.72
N LEU A 72 -1.02 -10.71 9.01
CA LEU A 72 -1.52 -9.62 9.83
C LEU A 72 -0.47 -8.53 10.05
N ILE A 73 0.79 -8.92 10.31
CA ILE A 73 1.91 -8.00 10.58
C ILE A 73 2.11 -6.96 9.46
N PRO A 74 2.30 -7.35 8.18
CA PRO A 74 2.46 -6.39 7.08
C PRO A 74 1.19 -5.60 6.80
N LEU A 75 0.02 -6.19 7.02
CA LEU A 75 -1.23 -5.48 6.87
C LEU A 75 -1.36 -4.33 7.89
N PHE A 76 -1.05 -4.58 9.17
CA PHE A 76 -1.05 -3.55 10.21
C PHE A 76 -0.05 -2.43 9.93
N VAL A 77 1.16 -2.81 9.51
CA VAL A 77 2.22 -1.86 9.21
C VAL A 77 1.85 -0.94 8.04
N VAL A 78 1.20 -1.47 7.00
CA VAL A 78 0.69 -0.70 5.87
C VAL A 78 -0.50 0.18 6.28
N CYS A 79 -1.43 -0.34 7.09
CA CYS A 79 -2.56 0.43 7.62
C CYS A 79 -2.10 1.64 8.46
N TYR A 80 -1.09 1.47 9.31
CA TYR A 80 -0.58 2.53 10.18
C TYR A 80 0.15 3.63 9.39
N ASN A 81 1.01 3.26 8.43
CA ASN A 81 1.83 4.24 7.71
C ASN A 81 1.12 4.86 6.49
N TYR A 82 0.17 4.13 5.87
CA TYR A 82 -0.48 4.54 4.62
C TYR A 82 -2.00 4.26 4.66
N PRO A 83 -2.75 4.93 5.55
CA PRO A 83 -4.16 4.61 5.81
C PRO A 83 -5.04 4.77 4.56
N ARG A 84 -4.82 5.80 3.74
CA ARG A 84 -5.58 5.99 2.50
C ARG A 84 -5.35 4.86 1.50
N THR A 85 -4.11 4.42 1.34
CA THR A 85 -3.76 3.33 0.42
C THR A 85 -4.31 2.00 0.93
N ALA A 86 -4.25 1.76 2.24
CA ALA A 86 -4.83 0.60 2.88
C ALA A 86 -6.36 0.55 2.71
N LEU A 87 -7.05 1.69 2.84
CA LEU A 87 -8.50 1.79 2.65
C LEU A 87 -8.90 1.46 1.21
N TRP A 88 -8.13 1.95 0.22
CA TRP A 88 -8.32 1.56 -1.17
C TRP A 88 -8.09 0.07 -1.41
N ALA A 89 -7.01 -0.50 -0.86
CA ALA A 89 -6.74 -1.93 -0.96
C ALA A 89 -7.86 -2.77 -0.31
N PHE A 90 -8.37 -2.33 0.85
CA PHE A 90 -9.50 -2.96 1.53
C PHE A 90 -10.80 -2.91 0.70
N LEU A 91 -11.12 -1.76 0.09
CA LEU A 91 -12.29 -1.62 -0.78
C LEU A 91 -12.20 -2.51 -2.03
N ILE A 92 -11.00 -2.67 -2.59
CA ILE A 92 -10.75 -3.60 -3.71
C ILE A 92 -10.88 -5.06 -3.25
N TYR A 93 -10.43 -5.38 -2.02
CA TYR A 93 -10.47 -6.73 -1.47
C TYR A 93 -11.89 -7.17 -1.05
N MET A 94 -12.72 -6.26 -0.52
CA MET A 94 -14.08 -6.55 -0.03
C MET A 94 -14.92 -7.47 -0.94
N PRO A 95 -15.06 -7.24 -2.25
CA PRO A 95 -15.84 -8.12 -3.13
C PRO A 95 -15.29 -9.56 -3.21
N PHE A 96 -14.01 -9.78 -2.90
CA PHE A 96 -13.35 -11.09 -2.92
C PHE A 96 -13.29 -11.76 -1.54
N SER A 97 -13.69 -11.05 -0.48
CA SER A 97 -13.66 -11.56 0.90
C SER A 97 -14.47 -12.85 1.05
N GLY A 98 -15.65 -12.92 0.43
CA GLY A 98 -16.51 -14.10 0.46
C GLY A 98 -15.85 -15.34 -0.15
N THR A 99 -15.20 -15.18 -1.31
CA THR A 99 -14.49 -16.27 -1.99
C THR A 99 -13.28 -16.73 -1.18
N MET A 100 -12.53 -15.80 -0.58
CA MET A 100 -11.36 -16.13 0.24
C MET A 100 -11.76 -16.83 1.54
N THR A 101 -12.85 -16.39 2.16
CA THR A 101 -13.43 -17.01 3.36
C THR A 101 -13.97 -18.40 3.04
N TYR A 102 -14.61 -18.60 1.88
CA TYR A 102 -15.06 -19.91 1.45
C TYR A 102 -13.89 -20.87 1.18
N TRP A 103 -12.79 -20.36 0.60
CA TRP A 103 -11.57 -21.13 0.42
C TRP A 103 -10.89 -21.54 1.74
N ILE A 104 -10.86 -20.63 2.72
CA ILE A 104 -10.20 -20.87 4.02
C ILE A 104 -11.09 -21.67 4.98
N GLY A 105 -12.41 -21.46 4.96
CA GLY A 105 -13.35 -21.99 5.94
C GLY A 105 -14.54 -22.77 5.38
N GLY A 106 -14.95 -22.56 4.12
CA GLY A 106 -16.15 -23.15 3.52
C GLY A 106 -15.97 -24.52 2.85
N GLY A 107 -14.74 -24.88 2.45
CA GLY A 107 -14.42 -26.18 1.83
C GLY A 107 -13.94 -27.26 2.79
N ASN A 108 -13.86 -26.98 4.10
CA ASN A 108 -13.34 -27.93 5.08
C ASN A 108 -14.46 -28.92 5.46
N ALA A 109 -14.32 -30.21 5.12
CA ALA A 109 -15.25 -31.27 5.50
C ALA A 109 -15.59 -31.28 7.01
N LEU A 110 -14.65 -30.80 7.84
CA LEU A 110 -14.84 -30.59 9.28
C LEU A 110 -15.97 -29.60 9.63
N PHE A 111 -16.17 -28.53 8.85
CA PHE A 111 -17.20 -27.52 9.14
C PHE A 111 -18.61 -28.02 8.76
N GLN A 112 -18.69 -28.91 7.77
CA GLN A 112 -19.92 -29.64 7.40
C GLN A 112 -20.21 -30.75 8.42
N LEU A 113 -19.19 -31.52 8.86
CA LEU A 113 -19.31 -32.50 9.94
C LEU A 113 -19.73 -31.90 11.28
N SER A 114 -19.25 -30.70 11.64
CA SER A 114 -19.73 -29.99 12.83
C SER A 114 -21.14 -29.42 12.67
N LYS A 115 -21.62 -29.24 11.43
CA LYS A 115 -22.99 -28.76 11.14
C LYS A 115 -24.01 -29.91 11.12
N ASP A 116 -23.57 -31.12 10.78
CA ASP A 116 -24.38 -32.35 10.80
C ASP A 116 -24.22 -33.16 12.10
N GLY A 117 -23.22 -32.84 12.94
CA GLY A 117 -22.90 -33.55 14.19
C GLY A 117 -23.39 -32.87 15.48
N PHE A 118 -24.05 -31.72 15.39
CA PHE A 118 -24.74 -31.02 16.49
C PHE A 118 -26.21 -30.78 16.14
#